data_AF-E3NW07-F1
#
_entry.id   AF-E3NW07-F1
#
_cell.length_a   1.000
_cell.length_b   1.000
_cell.length_c   1.000
_cell.angle_alpha   90.00
_cell.angle_beta   90.00
_cell.angle_gamma   90.00
#
_symmetry.space_group_name_H-M   'P 1'
#
loop_
_entity.id
_entity.type
_entity.pdbx_description
1 polymer ?
#
loop_
_entity_poly.entity_id
_entity_poly.type
_entity_poly.pdbx_seq_one_letter_code
_entity_poly.pdbx_strand_id
1 'polypeptide(L)'
;MKREPVFFCFLMVFSNFRDPTDHELKLFNDLKTAFDKGALIVAAIAARTKEEIEESLDCGLVKGHAYAVSAVCTIDVSNPTQRSLTSYLLGSKQKQNLIRLQNPWGEKEWNGAWSDDSSEWQNVSDSQLSAMGVERGNSDNNDGDFWMPWESFVQYFTDISLCQLFNTSVFSFTKSYDEQIVFSEWTTNGKKSGAPDDRAGGCLNFQATFCNNPQYIFDIPSPNCSVMFALTQNDPSEGLKKREPFVTIGMHVMKVENNRQYRVHQAMHPIATSDYASGRSVYLHLQSLPRGRYLLVPTTFAPKEQALFMLRIYSDEHIHFSPLTKVGGFS
;
A
#
# COMPACT_ATOMS: atom_id res chain seq x y z
N MET A 1 -24.65 11.30 11.19
CA MET A 1 -23.19 11.50 11.06
C MET A 1 -22.76 10.63 9.88
N LYS A 2 -22.56 11.23 8.70
CA LYS A 2 -22.16 10.47 7.49
C LYS A 2 -20.75 9.94 7.76
N ARG A 3 -20.57 8.61 7.74
CA ARG A 3 -19.23 8.00 7.74
C ARG A 3 -18.60 8.43 6.41
N GLU A 4 -17.65 9.35 6.44
CA GLU A 4 -16.84 9.62 5.26
C GLU A 4 -16.03 8.35 4.95
N PRO A 5 -16.03 7.86 3.70
CA PRO A 5 -15.15 6.77 3.32
C PRO A 5 -13.71 7.28 3.45
N VAL A 6 -12.95 6.73 4.40
CA VAL A 6 -11.54 7.08 4.51
C VAL A 6 -10.71 6.11 3.70
N PHE A 7 -10.11 6.66 2.65
CA PHE A 7 -9.18 6.00 1.78
C PHE A 7 -7.94 5.53 2.55
N PHE A 8 -7.60 4.25 2.42
CA PHE A 8 -6.34 3.73 2.93
C PHE A 8 -5.30 3.87 1.84
N CYS A 9 -4.48 4.91 1.94
CA CYS A 9 -3.36 5.09 1.04
C CYS A 9 -2.24 4.17 1.50
N PHE A 10 -2.11 2.99 0.88
CA PHE A 10 -0.90 2.19 1.00
C PHE A 10 0.16 2.83 0.13
N LEU A 11 1.08 3.56 0.76
CA LEU A 11 2.36 3.79 0.11
C LEU A 11 3.16 2.49 0.18
N MET A 12 2.89 1.54 -0.73
CA MET A 12 3.82 0.45 -0.98
C MET A 12 4.99 1.02 -1.78
N VAL A 13 5.96 1.62 -1.11
CA VAL A 13 7.24 1.99 -1.74
C VAL A 13 8.01 0.69 -2.01
N PHE A 14 7.73 0.04 -3.13
CA PHE A 14 8.59 -1.05 -3.61
C PHE A 14 9.83 -0.41 -4.25
N SER A 15 10.84 -0.13 -3.42
CA SER A 15 12.12 0.38 -3.91
C SER A 15 13.00 -0.79 -4.41
N ASN A 16 13.44 -0.66 -5.67
CA ASN A 16 14.36 -1.54 -6.43
C ASN A 16 13.75 -2.76 -7.15
N PHE A 17 13.21 -2.53 -8.35
CA PHE A 17 13.04 -3.56 -9.40
C PHE A 17 14.40 -3.98 -9.97
N ARG A 18 15.01 -5.05 -9.45
CA ARG A 18 16.28 -5.58 -9.99
C ARG A 18 16.40 -7.11 -10.05
N ASP A 19 15.32 -7.89 -9.93
CA ASP A 19 15.39 -9.36 -10.07
C ASP A 19 14.23 -9.92 -10.93
N PRO A 20 14.47 -10.55 -12.11
CA PRO A 20 13.69 -10.20 -13.30
C PRO A 20 12.71 -11.25 -13.84
N THR A 21 12.20 -12.24 -13.09
CA THR A 21 11.18 -13.15 -13.69
C THR A 21 10.06 -13.59 -12.75
N ASP A 22 10.37 -14.19 -11.60
CA ASP A 22 9.32 -14.70 -10.71
C ASP A 22 8.69 -13.58 -9.85
N HIS A 23 9.50 -12.61 -9.43
CA HIS A 23 9.05 -11.41 -8.74
C HIS A 23 8.21 -10.50 -9.64
N GLU A 24 8.54 -10.40 -10.94
CA GLU A 24 7.82 -9.55 -11.89
C GLU A 24 6.40 -10.06 -12.14
N LEU A 25 6.21 -11.37 -12.33
CA LEU A 25 4.89 -11.97 -12.50
C LEU A 25 4.04 -11.88 -11.24
N LYS A 26 4.64 -12.11 -10.07
CA LYS A 26 3.94 -11.93 -8.79
C LYS A 26 3.47 -10.49 -8.63
N LEU A 27 4.34 -9.51 -8.89
CA LEU A 27 4.01 -8.09 -8.79
C LEU A 27 2.90 -7.69 -9.76
N PHE A 28 2.98 -8.14 -11.01
CA PHE A 28 1.92 -7.90 -12.00
C PHE A 28 0.58 -8.43 -11.48
N ASN A 29 0.54 -9.66 -10.97
CA ASN A 29 -0.68 -10.27 -10.44
C ASN A 29 -1.21 -9.55 -9.19
N ASP A 30 -0.32 -9.10 -8.30
CA ASP A 30 -0.69 -8.34 -7.10
C ASP A 30 -1.29 -6.98 -7.49
N LEU A 31 -0.65 -6.25 -8.42
CA LEU A 31 -1.11 -4.97 -8.93
C LEU A 31 -2.46 -5.10 -9.66
N LYS A 32 -2.58 -6.12 -10.52
CA LYS A 32 -3.83 -6.44 -11.20
C LYS A 32 -4.94 -6.76 -10.20
N THR A 33 -4.66 -7.58 -9.19
CA THR A 33 -5.63 -7.94 -8.15
C THR A 33 -6.09 -6.71 -7.38
N ALA A 34 -5.19 -5.78 -7.07
CA ALA A 34 -5.55 -4.53 -6.42
C ALA A 34 -6.40 -3.63 -7.31
N PHE A 35 -6.03 -3.49 -8.59
CA PHE A 35 -6.80 -2.74 -9.57
C PHE A 35 -8.21 -3.31 -9.74
N ASP A 36 -8.34 -4.63 -9.91
CA ASP A 36 -9.63 -5.34 -10.01
C ASP A 36 -10.51 -5.15 -8.76
N LYS A 37 -9.88 -4.90 -7.60
CA LYS A 37 -10.56 -4.57 -6.33
C LYS A 37 -10.84 -3.08 -6.15
N GLY A 38 -10.65 -2.27 -7.19
CA GLY A 38 -10.92 -0.84 -7.19
C GLY A 38 -9.87 0.01 -6.46
N ALA A 39 -8.63 -0.47 -6.34
CA ALA A 39 -7.55 0.37 -5.85
C ALA A 39 -7.25 1.51 -6.83
N LEU A 40 -6.98 2.71 -6.30
CA LEU A 40 -6.39 3.79 -7.08
C LEU A 40 -4.89 3.59 -7.13
N ILE A 41 -4.30 3.56 -8.32
CA ILE A 41 -2.89 3.25 -8.50
C ILE A 41 -2.24 4.41 -9.25
N VAL A 42 -1.12 4.87 -8.72
CA VAL A 42 -0.29 5.93 -9.30
C VAL A 42 1.11 5.38 -9.46
N ALA A 43 1.76 5.67 -10.58
CA ALA A 43 3.15 5.31 -10.82
C ALA A 43 3.98 6.57 -11.09
N ALA A 44 5.27 6.53 -10.78
CA ALA A 44 6.17 7.63 -11.06
C ALA A 44 7.57 7.13 -11.45
N ILE A 45 8.30 7.99 -12.15
CA ILE A 45 9.72 7.81 -12.44
C ILE A 45 10.49 8.80 -11.58
N ALA A 46 11.37 8.32 -10.71
CA ALA A 46 12.10 9.17 -9.78
C ALA A 46 13.09 10.08 -10.51
N ALA A 47 12.99 11.38 -10.24
CA ALA A 47 14.02 12.35 -10.59
C ALA A 47 15.09 12.38 -9.49
N ARG A 48 16.37 12.23 -9.86
CA ARG A 48 17.48 12.24 -8.90
C ARG A 48 17.98 13.63 -8.59
N THR A 49 17.81 14.56 -9.53
CA THR A 49 18.16 15.96 -9.37
C THR A 49 16.96 16.85 -9.69
N LYS A 50 17.04 18.14 -9.35
CA LYS A 50 15.95 19.08 -9.63
C LYS A 50 15.79 19.35 -11.12
N GLU A 51 16.88 19.25 -11.87
CA GLU A 51 16.92 19.46 -13.32
C GLU A 51 16.25 18.31 -14.07
N GLU A 52 16.21 17.12 -13.47
CA GLU A 52 15.53 15.93 -14.02
C GLU A 52 14.01 15.93 -13.75
N ILE A 53 13.50 16.84 -12.92
CA ILE A 53 12.07 16.95 -12.67
C ILE A 53 11.39 17.46 -13.94
N GLU A 54 10.34 16.76 -14.37
CA GLU A 54 9.56 17.05 -15.58
C GLU A 54 10.36 16.91 -16.89
N GLU A 55 11.54 16.29 -16.84
CA GLU A 55 12.35 15.92 -18.00
C GLU A 55 11.64 14.85 -18.83
N SER A 56 11.47 15.10 -20.12
CA SER A 56 10.88 14.14 -21.07
C SER A 56 11.97 13.24 -21.66
N LEU A 57 11.75 11.93 -21.62
CA LEU A 57 12.62 10.91 -22.18
C LEU A 57 12.35 10.71 -23.68
N ASP A 58 13.31 10.12 -24.38
CA ASP A 58 13.17 9.78 -25.81
C ASP A 58 11.99 8.85 -26.10
N CYS A 59 11.59 8.05 -25.10
CA CYS A 59 10.43 7.16 -25.19
C CYS A 59 9.08 7.84 -24.87
N GLY A 60 9.07 9.17 -24.68
CA GLY A 60 7.88 9.98 -24.41
C GLY A 60 7.48 10.10 -22.94
N LEU A 61 8.03 9.26 -22.05
CA LEU A 61 7.77 9.31 -20.61
C LEU A 61 8.44 10.51 -19.93
N VAL A 62 7.93 10.93 -18.78
CA VAL A 62 8.37 12.12 -18.04
C VAL A 62 8.84 11.75 -16.64
N LYS A 63 10.01 12.23 -16.26
CA LYS A 63 10.61 12.01 -14.93
C LYS A 63 10.07 12.99 -13.89
N GLY A 64 10.09 12.58 -12.62
CA GLY A 64 9.60 13.38 -11.50
C GLY A 64 8.10 13.67 -11.54
N HIS A 65 7.34 12.92 -12.34
CA HIS A 65 5.93 13.14 -12.61
C HIS A 65 5.09 11.90 -12.25
N ALA A 66 3.83 12.12 -11.88
CA ALA A 66 2.90 11.08 -11.47
C ALA A 66 1.94 10.71 -12.61
N TYR A 67 1.88 9.42 -12.91
CA TYR A 67 0.97 8.83 -13.89
C TYR A 67 -0.13 8.06 -13.18
N ALA A 68 -1.38 8.22 -13.60
CA ALA A 68 -2.46 7.40 -13.09
C ALA A 68 -2.49 6.06 -13.84
N VAL A 69 -2.56 4.94 -13.13
CA VAL A 69 -2.75 3.63 -13.77
C VAL A 69 -4.24 3.41 -13.98
N SER A 70 -4.65 3.34 -15.24
CA SER A 70 -6.06 3.30 -15.65
C SER A 70 -6.52 1.91 -16.10
N ALA A 71 -5.61 0.95 -16.32
CA ALA A 71 -5.93 -0.48 -16.50
C ALA A 71 -4.70 -1.38 -16.29
N VAL A 72 -4.92 -2.62 -15.87
CA VAL A 72 -3.90 -3.69 -15.80
C VAL A 72 -4.52 -4.99 -16.33
N CYS A 73 -3.99 -5.57 -17.40
CA CYS A 73 -4.60 -6.74 -18.03
C CYS A 73 -3.61 -7.68 -18.73
N THR A 74 -4.04 -8.92 -18.93
CA THR A 74 -3.34 -9.91 -19.76
C THR A 74 -4.19 -10.15 -20.99
N ILE A 75 -3.60 -10.03 -22.17
CA ILE A 75 -4.26 -10.23 -23.45
C ILE A 75 -3.70 -11.47 -24.15
N ASP A 76 -4.55 -12.13 -24.94
CA ASP A 76 -4.10 -13.09 -25.92
C ASP A 76 -3.67 -12.38 -27.21
N VAL A 77 -2.49 -12.70 -27.70
CA VAL A 77 -1.89 -12.22 -28.95
C VAL A 77 -1.75 -13.40 -29.92
N SER A 78 -2.21 -13.20 -31.15
CA SER A 78 -2.01 -14.17 -32.22
C SER A 78 -0.62 -14.03 -32.81
N ASN A 79 0.11 -15.13 -32.99
CA ASN A 79 1.43 -15.07 -33.61
C ASN A 79 1.31 -15.36 -35.13
N PRO A 80 1.61 -14.41 -36.03
CA PRO A 80 1.53 -14.63 -37.47
C PRO A 80 2.46 -15.75 -37.96
N THR A 81 3.57 -16.00 -37.25
CA THR A 81 4.62 -16.95 -37.63
C THR A 81 4.38 -18.38 -37.12
N GLN A 82 3.45 -18.59 -36.17
CA GLN A 82 3.08 -19.91 -35.64
C GLN A 82 1.75 -20.42 -36.20
N ARG A 83 1.48 -20.18 -37.49
CA ARG A 83 0.35 -20.77 -38.24
C ARG A 83 0.60 -22.25 -38.57
N SER A 84 1.04 -23.05 -37.60
CA SER A 84 1.10 -24.50 -37.72
C SER A 84 -0.30 -25.10 -37.54
N LEU A 85 -0.61 -26.19 -38.25
CA LEU A 85 -1.83 -26.99 -38.06
C LEU A 85 -2.05 -27.38 -36.59
N THR A 86 -0.98 -27.55 -35.81
CA THR A 86 -1.05 -27.82 -34.36
C THR A 86 -1.53 -26.63 -33.54
N SER A 87 -1.21 -25.38 -33.91
CA SER A 87 -1.69 -24.17 -33.24
C SER A 87 -3.21 -23.98 -33.42
N TYR A 88 -3.73 -24.30 -34.61
CA TYR A 88 -5.17 -24.33 -34.88
C TYR A 88 -5.91 -25.40 -34.07
N LEU A 89 -5.29 -26.56 -33.84
CA LEU A 89 -5.91 -27.67 -33.10
C LEU A 89 -5.77 -27.55 -31.58
N LEU A 90 -4.72 -26.90 -31.08
CA LEU A 90 -4.40 -26.78 -29.63
C LEU A 90 -4.65 -25.38 -29.05
N GLY A 91 -4.97 -24.38 -29.88
CA GLY A 91 -5.41 -23.05 -29.42
C GLY A 91 -4.36 -22.27 -28.62
N SER A 92 -3.06 -22.53 -28.82
CA SER A 92 -1.99 -21.87 -28.06
C SER A 92 -1.83 -20.41 -28.48
N LYS A 93 -2.60 -19.52 -27.86
CA LYS A 93 -2.40 -18.08 -27.97
C LYS A 93 -1.25 -17.64 -27.03
N GLN A 94 -0.40 -16.75 -27.50
CA GLN A 94 0.64 -16.15 -26.66
C GLN A 94 -0.03 -15.11 -25.76
N LYS A 95 0.33 -15.08 -24.47
CA LYS A 95 -0.18 -14.07 -23.54
C LYS A 95 0.78 -12.90 -23.44
N GLN A 96 0.25 -11.68 -23.39
CA GLN A 96 0.99 -10.45 -23.13
C GLN A 96 0.38 -9.72 -21.94
N ASN A 97 1.23 -9.31 -21.00
CA ASN A 97 0.83 -8.49 -19.86
C ASN A 97 0.99 -7.02 -20.25
N LEU A 98 -0.06 -6.23 -20.05
CA LEU A 98 -0.13 -4.82 -20.39
C LEU A 98 -0.63 -3.99 -19.20
N ILE A 99 -0.16 -2.76 -19.14
CA ILE A 99 -0.62 -1.74 -18.22
C ILE A 99 -0.96 -0.47 -19.02
N ARG A 100 -2.06 0.18 -18.66
CA ARG A 100 -2.46 1.48 -19.23
C ARG A 100 -2.20 2.56 -18.20
N LEU A 101 -1.54 3.63 -18.64
CA LEU A 101 -1.23 4.79 -17.82
C LEU A 101 -1.80 6.04 -18.48
N GLN A 102 -2.13 7.02 -17.64
CA GLN A 102 -2.58 8.34 -18.04
C GLN A 102 -1.60 9.38 -17.53
N ASN A 103 -1.09 10.20 -18.43
CA ASN A 103 -0.41 11.45 -18.11
C ASN A 103 -1.46 12.54 -17.84
N PRO A 104 -1.55 13.09 -16.61
CA PRO A 104 -2.54 14.12 -16.28
C PRO A 104 -2.38 15.43 -17.05
N TRP A 105 -1.25 15.67 -17.74
CA TRP A 105 -1.11 16.81 -18.65
C TRP A 105 -1.93 16.69 -19.93
N GLY A 106 -2.40 15.48 -20.26
CA GLY A 106 -3.10 15.23 -21.51
C GLY A 106 -2.18 15.37 -22.72
N GLU A 107 -0.90 15.01 -22.56
CA GLU A 107 0.10 14.95 -23.62
C GLU A 107 1.28 14.06 -23.19
N LYS A 108 2.20 13.77 -24.11
CA LYS A 108 3.47 13.04 -23.85
C LYS A 108 3.23 11.60 -23.41
N GLU A 109 3.00 10.78 -24.43
CA GLU A 109 2.67 9.37 -24.31
C GLU A 109 3.86 8.47 -24.66
N TRP A 110 3.76 7.22 -24.22
CA TRP A 110 4.70 6.18 -24.60
C TRP A 110 4.68 5.94 -26.12
N ASN A 111 5.86 6.00 -26.75
CA ASN A 111 6.00 5.82 -28.20
C ASN A 111 6.61 4.46 -28.62
N GLY A 112 6.73 3.50 -27.69
CA GLY A 112 7.30 2.18 -27.95
C GLY A 112 6.26 1.11 -28.29
N ALA A 113 6.57 -0.16 -28.00
CA ALA A 113 5.65 -1.27 -28.25
C ALA A 113 4.32 -1.08 -27.50
N TRP A 114 3.20 -1.43 -28.15
CA TRP A 114 1.83 -1.24 -27.65
C TRP A 114 1.42 0.22 -27.41
N SER A 115 2.18 1.20 -27.92
CA SER A 115 1.68 2.59 -28.06
C SER A 115 0.46 2.65 -28.98
N ASP A 116 -0.21 3.79 -29.04
CA ASP A 116 -1.46 3.95 -29.78
C ASP A 116 -1.33 3.64 -31.28
N ASP A 117 -0.17 3.95 -31.86
CA ASP A 117 0.20 3.67 -33.25
C ASP A 117 0.87 2.31 -33.49
N SER A 118 1.03 1.51 -32.45
CA SER A 118 1.79 0.26 -32.50
C SER A 118 1.16 -0.77 -33.44
N SER A 119 1.98 -1.33 -34.31
CA SER A 119 1.58 -2.39 -35.25
C SER A 119 1.15 -3.68 -34.54
N GLU A 120 1.55 -3.84 -33.29
CA GLU A 120 1.30 -5.00 -32.44
C GLU A 120 -0.21 -5.22 -32.19
N TRP A 121 -1.01 -4.14 -32.21
CA TRP A 121 -2.47 -4.19 -32.12
C TRP A 121 -3.15 -4.95 -33.28
N GLN A 122 -2.45 -5.13 -34.42
CA GLN A 122 -2.95 -5.94 -35.54
C GLN A 122 -3.03 -7.44 -35.20
N ASN A 123 -2.31 -7.87 -34.16
CA ASN A 123 -2.26 -9.27 -33.73
C ASN A 123 -3.30 -9.61 -32.65
N VAL A 124 -4.15 -8.66 -32.27
CA VAL A 124 -5.17 -8.80 -31.22
C VAL A 124 -6.56 -8.81 -31.87
N SER A 125 -7.47 -9.65 -31.37
CA SER A 125 -8.83 -9.73 -31.92
C SER A 125 -9.63 -8.45 -31.67
N ASP A 126 -10.51 -8.08 -32.60
CA ASP A 126 -11.36 -6.88 -32.48
C ASP A 126 -12.19 -6.88 -31.18
N SER A 127 -12.67 -8.06 -30.76
CA SER A 127 -13.41 -8.20 -29.51
C SER A 127 -12.61 -7.83 -28.26
N GLN A 128 -11.30 -8.13 -28.23
CA GLN A 128 -10.42 -7.75 -27.12
C GLN A 128 -10.11 -6.26 -27.18
N LEU A 129 -9.85 -5.72 -28.38
CA LEU A 129 -9.58 -4.29 -28.56
C LEU A 129 -10.77 -3.43 -28.09
N SER A 130 -12.00 -3.79 -28.49
CA SER A 130 -13.20 -3.10 -28.02
C SER A 130 -13.38 -3.19 -26.50
N ALA A 131 -13.05 -4.33 -25.88
CA ALA A 131 -13.12 -4.47 -24.42
C ALA A 131 -12.06 -3.62 -23.68
N MET A 132 -10.91 -3.38 -24.32
CA MET A 132 -9.84 -2.53 -23.80
C MET A 132 -10.04 -1.04 -24.10
N GLY A 133 -11.00 -0.70 -24.97
CA GLY A 133 -11.19 0.66 -25.48
C GLY A 133 -10.06 1.11 -26.39
N VAL A 134 -9.42 0.19 -27.12
CA VAL A 134 -8.36 0.50 -28.09
C VAL A 134 -8.97 0.57 -29.49
N GLU A 135 -8.75 1.68 -30.18
CA GLU A 135 -9.17 1.88 -31.57
C GLU A 135 -7.93 1.90 -32.48
N ARG A 136 -7.89 1.01 -33.48
CA ARG A 136 -6.74 0.94 -34.39
C ARG A 136 -6.67 2.21 -35.25
N GLY A 137 -5.54 2.92 -35.18
CA GLY A 137 -5.29 4.11 -36.00
C GLY A 137 -6.01 5.37 -35.52
N ASN A 138 -6.37 5.45 -34.24
CA ASN A 138 -6.86 6.67 -33.60
C ASN A 138 -5.71 7.39 -32.86
N SER A 139 -4.70 7.78 -33.62
CA SER A 139 -3.45 8.43 -33.15
C SER A 139 -3.58 9.92 -32.87
N ASP A 140 -4.72 10.51 -33.23
CA ASP A 140 -4.91 11.95 -33.22
C ASP A 140 -5.29 12.50 -31.84
N ASN A 141 -5.45 11.60 -30.87
CA ASN A 141 -5.88 11.93 -29.52
C ASN A 141 -4.71 11.73 -28.55
N ASN A 142 -3.69 12.59 -28.65
CA ASN A 142 -2.64 12.71 -27.63
C ASN A 142 -3.27 13.28 -26.35
N ASP A 143 -4.06 12.46 -25.67
CA ASP A 143 -4.85 12.76 -24.48
C ASP A 143 -4.16 12.28 -23.19
N GLY A 144 -2.93 11.80 -23.33
CA GLY A 144 -2.06 11.33 -22.27
C GLY A 144 -2.33 9.88 -21.86
N ASP A 145 -3.34 9.19 -22.39
CA ASP A 145 -3.60 7.77 -22.11
C ASP A 145 -2.81 6.88 -23.07
N PHE A 146 -2.05 5.91 -22.55
CA PHE A 146 -1.29 4.98 -23.38
C PHE A 146 -1.16 3.62 -22.74
N TRP A 147 -1.07 2.59 -23.57
CA TRP A 147 -0.71 1.24 -23.16
C TRP A 147 0.80 1.02 -23.29
N MET A 148 1.36 0.19 -22.42
CA MET A 148 2.73 -0.29 -22.55
C MET A 148 2.87 -1.73 -22.02
N PRO A 149 3.87 -2.48 -22.48
CA PRO A 149 4.16 -3.81 -21.94
C PRO A 149 4.64 -3.71 -20.50
N TRP A 150 4.23 -4.69 -19.69
CA TRP A 150 4.62 -4.77 -18.28
C TRP A 150 6.13 -4.73 -18.08
N GLU A 151 6.87 -5.38 -18.96
CA GLU A 151 8.33 -5.44 -18.94
C GLU A 151 8.95 -4.05 -19.08
N SER A 152 8.40 -3.21 -19.97
CA SER A 152 8.83 -1.82 -20.10
C SER A 152 8.40 -0.99 -18.89
N PHE A 153 7.22 -1.23 -18.32
CA PHE A 153 6.80 -0.55 -17.10
C PHE A 153 7.79 -0.76 -15.95
N VAL A 154 8.18 -2.01 -15.68
CA VAL A 154 9.18 -2.38 -14.66
C VAL A 154 10.56 -1.80 -14.96
N GLN A 155 10.91 -1.66 -16.25
CA GLN A 155 12.18 -1.07 -16.68
C GLN A 155 12.26 0.44 -16.40
N TYR A 156 11.17 1.19 -16.64
CA TYR A 156 11.19 2.66 -16.60
C TYR A 156 10.66 3.23 -15.27
N PHE A 157 9.58 2.69 -14.72
CA PHE A 157 8.94 3.21 -13.51
C PHE A 157 9.66 2.74 -12.26
N THR A 158 9.84 3.65 -11.30
CA THR A 158 10.60 3.39 -10.07
C THR A 158 9.71 3.28 -8.85
N ASP A 159 8.54 3.90 -8.88
CA ASP A 159 7.65 4.03 -7.73
C ASP A 159 6.21 3.71 -8.13
N ILE A 160 5.51 2.98 -7.27
CA ILE A 160 4.08 2.69 -7.37
C ILE A 160 3.45 3.06 -6.03
N SER A 161 2.37 3.82 -6.07
CA SER A 161 1.55 4.16 -4.91
C SER A 161 0.15 3.56 -5.10
N LEU A 162 -0.36 2.86 -4.09
CA LEU A 162 -1.59 2.09 -4.19
C LEU A 162 -2.54 2.48 -3.06
N CYS A 163 -3.69 3.04 -3.41
CA CYS A 163 -4.72 3.36 -2.45
C CYS A 163 -5.85 2.34 -2.54
N GLN A 164 -5.89 1.40 -1.61
CA GLN A 164 -6.94 0.37 -1.57
C GLN A 164 -8.14 0.91 -0.80
N LEU A 165 -9.31 0.83 -1.42
CA LEU A 165 -10.56 1.01 -0.69
C LEU A 165 -10.93 -0.31 -0.03
N PHE A 166 -11.09 -0.30 1.30
CA PHE A 166 -11.57 -1.46 2.03
C PHE A 166 -13.09 -1.42 2.10
N ASN A 167 -13.72 -2.44 1.53
CA ASN A 167 -15.15 -2.62 1.66
C ASN A 167 -15.48 -3.12 3.08
N THR A 168 -16.11 -2.27 3.88
CA THR A 168 -16.55 -2.59 5.24
C THR A 168 -18.07 -2.82 5.32
N SER A 169 -18.75 -2.86 4.17
CA SER A 169 -20.19 -3.07 4.10
C SER A 169 -20.55 -4.52 4.36
N VAL A 170 -21.30 -4.76 5.45
CA VAL A 170 -21.83 -6.08 5.82
C VAL A 170 -22.88 -6.63 4.84
N PHE A 171 -23.38 -5.80 3.91
CA PHE A 171 -24.38 -6.18 2.91
C PHE A 171 -23.76 -6.41 1.52
N SER A 172 -22.44 -6.47 1.42
CA SER A 172 -21.77 -6.68 0.14
C SER A 172 -21.73 -8.15 -0.27
N PHE A 173 -21.84 -8.41 -1.57
CA PHE A 173 -21.59 -9.73 -2.16
C PHE A 173 -20.09 -10.00 -2.37
N THR A 174 -19.21 -9.04 -2.05
CA THR A 174 -17.75 -9.18 -2.13
C THR A 174 -17.11 -9.26 -0.74
N LYS A 175 -15.85 -9.68 -0.66
CA LYS A 175 -15.11 -9.84 0.61
C LYS A 175 -15.15 -8.53 1.42
N SER A 176 -15.84 -8.57 2.56
CA SER A 176 -15.92 -7.48 3.51
C SER A 176 -14.79 -7.56 4.55
N TYR A 177 -14.19 -6.44 4.89
CA TYR A 177 -13.25 -6.32 5.99
C TYR A 177 -13.98 -5.85 7.25
N ASP A 178 -13.58 -6.39 8.39
CA ASP A 178 -13.96 -5.85 9.70
C ASP A 178 -13.10 -4.61 9.99
N GLU A 179 -13.75 -3.49 10.32
CA GLU A 179 -13.07 -2.24 10.67
C GLU A 179 -13.26 -1.94 12.15
N GLN A 180 -12.14 -1.65 12.82
CA GLN A 180 -12.11 -1.13 14.18
C GLN A 180 -11.28 0.16 14.23
N ILE A 181 -11.76 1.14 14.99
CA ILE A 181 -11.12 2.45 15.14
C ILE A 181 -10.92 2.74 16.62
N VAL A 182 -9.71 3.15 16.99
CA VAL A 182 -9.36 3.55 18.36
C VAL A 182 -8.64 4.88 18.34
N PHE A 183 -9.02 5.79 19.24
CA PHE A 183 -8.35 7.06 19.46
C PHE A 183 -7.57 7.00 20.76
N SER A 184 -6.37 7.57 20.77
CA SER A 184 -5.49 7.61 21.93
C SER A 184 -4.43 8.70 21.75
N GLU A 185 -3.52 8.79 22.70
CA GLU A 185 -2.47 9.81 22.73
C GLU A 185 -1.15 9.25 23.26
N TRP A 186 -0.05 9.83 22.80
CA TRP A 186 1.21 9.80 23.52
C TRP A 186 1.28 11.04 24.39
N THR A 187 1.36 10.86 25.70
CA THR A 187 1.39 11.95 26.68
C THR A 187 2.50 11.74 27.69
N THR A 188 3.00 12.84 28.23
CA THR A 188 3.91 12.85 29.37
C THR A 188 3.35 13.79 30.43
N ASN A 189 3.45 13.39 31.70
CA ASN A 189 2.99 14.21 32.82
C ASN A 189 4.11 15.13 33.39
N GLY A 190 5.25 15.24 32.70
CA GLY A 190 6.40 16.04 33.14
C GLY A 190 7.10 15.53 34.41
N LYS A 191 6.69 14.38 34.96
CA LYS A 191 7.38 13.72 36.09
C LYS A 191 8.52 12.84 35.56
N LYS A 192 9.29 12.20 36.45
CA LYS A 192 10.34 11.25 36.05
C LYS A 192 9.76 10.20 35.10
N SER A 193 10.51 9.86 34.04
CA SER A 193 10.13 8.82 33.07
C SER A 193 9.68 7.54 33.78
N GLY A 194 8.54 6.98 33.35
CA GLY A 194 7.97 5.76 33.94
C GLY A 194 6.89 5.98 35.01
N ALA A 195 6.33 7.19 35.10
CA ALA A 195 5.11 7.39 35.87
C ALA A 195 3.94 6.54 35.29
N PRO A 196 2.96 6.10 36.10
CA PRO A 196 1.88 5.21 35.65
C PRO A 196 1.05 5.75 34.47
N ASP A 197 1.04 7.06 34.29
CA ASP A 197 0.35 7.87 33.29
C ASP A 197 1.29 8.40 32.17
N ASP A 198 2.57 8.06 32.18
CA ASP A 198 3.50 8.35 31.08
C ASP A 198 3.26 7.36 29.93
N ARG A 199 2.96 7.88 28.74
CA ARG A 199 2.63 7.11 27.53
C ARG A 199 3.53 7.46 26.35
N ALA A 200 4.48 8.38 26.51
CA ALA A 200 5.42 8.78 25.46
C ALA A 200 6.76 8.04 25.58
N GLY A 201 6.74 6.72 25.36
CA GLY A 201 7.86 5.82 25.64
C GLY A 201 8.99 5.79 24.61
N GLY A 202 8.72 6.23 23.38
CA GLY A 202 9.66 6.14 22.25
C GLY A 202 9.76 4.73 21.66
N CYS A 203 10.57 4.56 20.61
CA CYS A 203 10.72 3.29 19.90
C CYS A 203 11.56 2.25 20.67
N LEU A 204 11.74 1.06 20.08
CA LEU A 204 12.51 -0.05 20.70
C LEU A 204 13.97 0.29 21.04
N ASN A 205 14.54 1.34 20.42
CA ASN A 205 15.87 1.85 20.79
C ASN A 205 15.91 2.34 22.25
N PHE A 206 14.76 2.68 22.83
CA PHE A 206 14.59 3.15 24.21
C PHE A 206 13.94 2.06 25.07
N GLN A 207 14.60 0.91 25.21
CA GLN A 207 14.05 -0.28 25.88
C GLN A 207 13.48 -0.01 27.29
N ALA A 208 14.10 0.90 28.04
CA ALA A 208 13.67 1.26 29.40
C ALA A 208 12.30 1.94 29.45
N THR A 209 11.90 2.65 28.39
CA THR A 209 10.65 3.43 28.34
C THR A 209 9.67 2.92 27.29
N PHE A 210 10.09 2.08 26.35
CA PHE A 210 9.27 1.54 25.26
C PHE A 210 7.92 0.96 25.75
N CYS A 211 7.93 0.20 26.85
CA CYS A 211 6.73 -0.43 27.39
C CYS A 211 5.73 0.58 28.01
N ASN A 212 6.11 1.85 28.16
CA ASN A 212 5.21 2.91 28.61
C ASN A 212 4.21 3.30 27.51
N ASN A 213 4.54 3.11 26.23
CA ASN A 213 3.64 3.44 25.12
C ASN A 213 2.27 2.75 25.27
N PRO A 214 1.19 3.29 24.67
CA PRO A 214 -0.08 2.59 24.58
C PRO A 214 0.10 1.16 24.04
N GLN A 215 -0.62 0.20 24.60
CA GLN A 215 -0.51 -1.21 24.28
C GLN A 215 -1.89 -1.74 23.94
N TYR A 216 -2.02 -2.46 22.83
CA TYR A 216 -3.29 -3.02 22.37
C TYR A 216 -3.13 -4.51 22.10
N ILE A 217 -4.06 -5.29 22.62
CA ILE A 217 -4.09 -6.73 22.44
C ILE A 217 -5.09 -7.09 21.35
N PHE A 218 -4.73 -8.07 20.51
CA PHE A 218 -5.65 -8.65 19.55
C PHE A 218 -5.45 -10.14 19.37
N ASP A 219 -6.55 -10.83 19.06
CA ASP A 219 -6.60 -12.28 18.86
C ASP A 219 -6.84 -12.60 17.39
N ILE A 220 -6.00 -13.46 16.83
CA ILE A 220 -6.17 -14.04 15.51
C ILE A 220 -6.90 -15.39 15.66
N PRO A 221 -8.15 -15.51 15.19
CA PRO A 221 -8.99 -16.68 15.45
C PRO A 221 -8.60 -17.91 14.60
N SER A 222 -8.22 -17.68 13.34
CA SER A 222 -7.88 -18.70 12.35
C SER A 222 -6.45 -18.51 11.83
N PRO A 223 -5.78 -19.57 11.34
CA PRO A 223 -4.52 -19.40 10.64
C PRO A 223 -4.74 -18.66 9.32
N ASN A 224 -3.74 -17.89 8.91
CA ASN A 224 -3.70 -17.14 7.65
C ASN A 224 -4.59 -15.88 7.60
N CYS A 225 -5.03 -15.36 8.74
CA CYS A 225 -5.73 -14.07 8.81
C CYS A 225 -4.78 -12.92 8.41
N SER A 226 -5.29 -11.97 7.62
CA SER A 226 -4.57 -10.77 7.21
C SER A 226 -5.09 -9.58 8.01
N VAL A 227 -4.18 -8.84 8.65
CA VAL A 227 -4.52 -7.64 9.43
C VAL A 227 -3.69 -6.46 8.97
N MET A 228 -4.34 -5.30 8.85
CA MET A 228 -3.72 -4.04 8.45
C MET A 228 -3.96 -2.99 9.52
N PHE A 229 -2.91 -2.25 9.84
CA PHE A 229 -2.95 -1.15 10.80
C PHE A 229 -2.60 0.15 10.08
N ALA A 230 -3.36 1.22 10.33
CA ALA A 230 -2.91 2.59 10.10
C ALA A 230 -2.84 3.32 11.42
N LEU A 231 -1.69 3.93 11.67
CA LEU A 231 -1.46 4.87 12.74
C LEU A 231 -1.42 6.27 12.14
N THR A 232 -2.42 7.07 12.45
CA THR A 232 -2.57 8.44 11.96
C THR A 232 -2.46 9.42 13.12
N GLN A 233 -1.49 10.32 13.09
CA GLN A 233 -1.39 11.39 14.07
C GLN A 233 -2.28 12.57 13.68
N ASN A 234 -2.80 13.28 14.68
CA ASN A 234 -3.58 14.48 14.46
C ASN A 234 -2.70 15.60 13.88
N ASP A 235 -3.25 16.41 12.97
CA ASP A 235 -2.58 17.61 12.46
C ASP A 235 -3.13 18.83 13.20
N PRO A 236 -2.45 19.34 14.24
CA PRO A 236 -2.92 20.52 14.97
C PRO A 236 -2.86 21.80 14.12
N SER A 237 -2.13 21.77 12.99
CA SER A 237 -1.99 22.89 12.07
C SER A 237 -2.92 22.79 10.85
N GLU A 238 -3.87 21.84 10.85
CA GLU A 238 -4.83 21.69 9.76
C GLU A 238 -5.64 22.97 9.57
N GLY A 239 -5.61 23.53 8.36
CA GLY A 239 -6.23 24.83 8.04
C GLY A 239 -5.39 26.07 8.37
N LEU A 240 -4.20 25.94 8.95
CA LEU A 240 -3.28 27.04 9.21
C LEU A 240 -2.26 27.24 8.06
N LYS A 241 -1.77 28.48 7.90
CA LYS A 241 -0.76 28.82 6.87
C LYS A 241 0.62 28.22 7.13
N LYS A 242 0.95 27.94 8.39
CA LYS A 242 2.22 27.33 8.79
C LYS A 242 1.90 25.98 9.41
N ARG A 243 2.50 24.92 8.86
CA ARG A 243 2.38 23.57 9.40
C ARG A 243 3.53 23.29 10.35
N GLU A 244 3.20 22.86 11.55
CA GLU A 244 4.19 22.23 12.43
C GLU A 244 4.59 20.86 11.86
N PRO A 245 5.87 20.47 11.99
CA PRO A 245 6.30 19.17 11.52
C PRO A 245 5.65 18.06 12.35
N PHE A 246 5.25 16.98 11.69
CA PHE A 246 4.80 15.76 12.35
C PHE A 246 5.94 15.11 13.14
N VAL A 247 5.61 14.51 14.28
CA VAL A 247 6.56 13.65 14.99
C VAL A 247 6.79 12.38 14.20
N THR A 248 7.96 11.77 14.33
CA THR A 248 8.25 10.52 13.63
C THR A 248 7.55 9.38 14.35
N ILE A 249 6.65 8.67 13.66
CA ILE A 249 5.80 7.62 14.26
C ILE A 249 6.06 6.25 13.63
N GLY A 250 5.76 5.19 14.38
CA GLY A 250 5.90 3.79 13.94
C GLY A 250 5.16 2.82 14.85
N MET A 251 5.03 1.57 14.41
CA MET A 251 4.30 0.51 15.11
C MET A 251 5.13 -0.75 15.27
N HIS A 252 4.92 -1.46 16.37
CA HIS A 252 5.53 -2.76 16.64
C HIS A 252 4.44 -3.78 16.93
N VAL A 253 4.54 -4.96 16.32
CA VAL A 253 3.68 -6.10 16.63
C VAL A 253 4.53 -7.21 17.23
N MET A 254 4.08 -7.79 18.35
CA MET A 254 4.74 -8.88 19.05
C MET A 254 3.75 -10.02 19.30
N LYS A 255 4.24 -11.26 19.29
CA LYS A 255 3.47 -12.42 19.74
C LYS A 255 3.57 -12.54 21.26
N VAL A 256 2.46 -12.81 21.94
CA VAL A 256 2.43 -12.96 23.40
C VAL A 256 1.70 -14.24 23.81
N GLU A 257 1.69 -14.53 25.11
CA GLU A 257 1.00 -15.70 25.64
C GLU A 257 -0.52 -15.59 25.43
N ASN A 258 -1.19 -16.70 25.11
CA ASN A 258 -2.63 -16.71 24.81
C ASN A 258 -3.50 -16.25 26.00
N ASN A 259 -3.00 -16.38 27.23
CA ASN A 259 -3.67 -15.93 28.45
C ASN A 259 -3.27 -14.51 28.87
N ARG A 260 -2.54 -13.76 28.04
CA ARG A 260 -2.09 -12.39 28.38
C ARG A 260 -3.27 -11.48 28.67
N GLN A 261 -3.30 -10.90 29.87
CA GLN A 261 -4.30 -9.90 30.28
C GLN A 261 -3.69 -8.59 30.81
N TYR A 262 -2.39 -8.58 31.07
CA TYR A 262 -1.67 -7.46 31.67
C TYR A 262 -0.67 -6.86 30.70
N ARG A 263 -0.36 -5.58 30.87
CA ARG A 263 0.66 -4.87 30.09
C ARG A 263 2.00 -5.60 30.11
N VAL A 264 2.74 -5.49 29.00
CA VAL A 264 4.13 -5.91 28.92
C VAL A 264 5.01 -4.84 29.54
N HIS A 265 6.00 -5.28 30.32
CA HIS A 265 6.94 -4.42 31.04
C HIS A 265 8.38 -4.57 30.55
N GLN A 266 8.65 -5.53 29.66
CA GLN A 266 9.95 -5.76 29.06
C GLN A 266 9.80 -5.80 27.54
N ALA A 267 10.65 -5.06 26.83
CA ALA A 267 10.65 -5.08 25.37
C ALA A 267 10.93 -6.50 24.86
N MET A 268 10.08 -6.97 23.94
CA MET A 268 10.22 -8.27 23.29
C MET A 268 10.61 -8.07 21.83
N HIS A 269 11.11 -9.12 21.19
CA HIS A 269 11.39 -9.06 19.76
C HIS A 269 10.08 -8.94 18.97
N PRO A 270 9.91 -7.90 18.14
CA PRO A 270 8.74 -7.76 17.29
C PRO A 270 8.74 -8.84 16.20
N ILE A 271 7.56 -9.36 15.87
CA ILE A 271 7.38 -10.20 14.67
C ILE A 271 7.25 -9.34 13.42
N ALA A 272 6.92 -8.06 13.58
CA ALA A 272 6.79 -7.10 12.51
C ALA A 272 6.88 -5.67 13.06
N THR A 273 7.42 -4.77 12.23
CA THR A 273 7.55 -3.35 12.52
C THR A 273 7.14 -2.56 11.29
N SER A 274 6.47 -1.42 11.47
CA SER A 274 6.30 -0.49 10.35
C SER A 274 7.60 0.28 10.10
N ASP A 275 7.70 0.89 8.93
CA ASP A 275 8.64 1.98 8.74
C ASP A 275 8.30 3.14 9.69
N TYR A 276 9.33 3.92 10.03
CA TYR A 276 9.18 5.16 10.77
C TYR A 276 9.19 6.33 9.79
N ALA A 277 8.21 7.22 9.91
CA ALA A 277 8.13 8.41 9.08
C ALA A 277 7.62 9.60 9.87
N SER A 278 8.14 10.79 9.55
CA SER A 278 7.63 12.09 9.99
C SER A 278 6.43 12.54 9.11
N GLY A 279 5.49 11.63 8.90
CA GLY A 279 4.28 11.84 8.09
C GLY A 279 3.00 11.73 8.92
N ARG A 280 1.87 12.16 8.34
CA ARG A 280 0.56 12.10 9.00
C ARG A 280 0.14 10.67 9.35
N SER A 281 0.50 9.69 8.52
CA SER A 281 0.15 8.28 8.72
C SER A 281 1.31 7.34 8.39
N VAL A 282 1.38 6.24 9.14
CA VAL A 282 2.20 5.06 8.82
C VAL A 282 1.34 3.81 8.83
N TYR A 283 1.72 2.81 8.02
CA TYR A 283 0.91 1.62 7.78
C TYR A 283 1.72 0.36 8.08
N LEU A 284 1.03 -0.69 8.50
CA LEU A 284 1.62 -2.02 8.69
C LEU A 284 0.63 -3.06 8.20
N HIS A 285 1.00 -3.80 7.15
CA HIS A 285 0.22 -4.93 6.64
C HIS A 285 0.89 -6.22 7.06
N LEU A 286 0.15 -7.03 7.81
CA LEU A 286 0.58 -8.37 8.18
C LEU A 286 -0.27 -9.40 7.46
N GLN A 287 0.38 -10.15 6.56
CA GLN A 287 -0.26 -11.20 5.78
C GLN A 287 -0.07 -12.55 6.47
N SER A 288 -1.09 -13.39 6.36
CA SER A 288 -1.05 -14.79 6.79
C SER A 288 -0.60 -15.00 8.24
N LEU A 289 -1.14 -14.24 9.19
CA LEU A 289 -0.78 -14.39 10.59
C LEU A 289 -1.17 -15.77 11.12
N PRO A 290 -0.27 -16.44 11.87
CA PRO A 290 -0.65 -17.63 12.62
C PRO A 290 -1.73 -17.33 13.66
N ARG A 291 -2.51 -18.35 14.01
CA ARG A 291 -3.44 -18.26 15.14
C ARG A 291 -2.70 -17.90 16.43
N GLY A 292 -3.30 -17.03 17.23
CA GLY A 292 -2.83 -16.73 18.58
C GLY A 292 -3.08 -15.29 19.00
N ARG A 293 -2.44 -14.90 20.10
CA ARG A 293 -2.57 -13.57 20.69
C ARG A 293 -1.36 -12.69 20.40
N TYR A 294 -1.63 -11.43 20.07
CA TYR A 294 -0.63 -10.46 19.64
C TYR A 294 -0.81 -9.12 20.35
N LEU A 295 0.29 -8.37 20.42
CA LEU A 295 0.37 -7.04 21.01
C LEU A 295 0.80 -6.04 19.95
N LEU A 296 0.00 -5.00 19.72
CA LEU A 296 0.36 -3.83 18.93
C LEU A 296 0.80 -2.70 19.88
N VAL A 297 1.94 -2.08 19.59
CA VAL A 297 2.47 -0.93 20.32
C VAL A 297 2.76 0.20 19.32
N PRO A 298 1.87 1.20 19.20
CA PRO A 298 2.17 2.44 18.49
C PRO A 298 3.14 3.30 19.29
N THR A 299 4.12 3.88 18.62
CA THR A 299 5.19 4.65 19.24
C THR A 299 5.54 5.89 18.42
N THR A 300 6.00 6.92 19.10
CA THR A 300 6.89 7.92 18.50
C THR A 300 8.31 7.36 18.40
N PHE A 301 9.15 7.97 17.57
CA PHE A 301 10.55 7.58 17.47
C PHE A 301 11.30 7.97 18.75
N ALA A 302 11.22 9.25 19.14
CA ALA A 302 11.84 9.73 20.35
C ALA A 302 10.87 9.65 21.55
N PRO A 303 11.38 9.36 22.76
CA PRO A 303 10.56 9.41 23.97
C PRO A 303 10.13 10.86 24.27
N LYS A 304 9.06 11.01 25.05
CA LYS A 304 8.48 12.30 25.50
C LYS A 304 7.85 13.17 24.41
N GLU A 305 7.83 12.71 23.16
CA GLU A 305 7.03 13.33 22.10
C GLU A 305 5.54 13.13 22.41
N GLN A 306 4.75 14.19 22.21
CA GLN A 306 3.33 14.20 22.52
C GLN A 306 2.52 14.44 21.25
N ALA A 307 1.53 13.59 21.01
CA ALA A 307 0.57 13.76 19.93
C ALA A 307 -0.68 12.91 20.18
N LEU A 308 -1.81 13.41 19.70
CA LEU A 308 -3.02 12.61 19.54
C LEU A 308 -2.89 11.72 18.31
N PHE A 309 -3.41 10.50 18.38
CA PHE A 309 -3.44 9.59 17.25
C PHE A 309 -4.71 8.77 17.17
N MET A 310 -4.96 8.27 15.97
CA MET A 310 -6.01 7.32 15.62
C MET A 310 -5.34 6.05 15.08
N LEU A 311 -5.74 4.91 15.63
CA LEU A 311 -5.48 3.60 15.06
C LEU A 311 -6.71 3.13 14.29
N ARG A 312 -6.52 2.76 13.03
CA ARG A 312 -7.50 2.00 12.26
C ARG A 312 -6.98 0.61 11.99
N ILE A 313 -7.85 -0.38 12.18
CA ILE A 313 -7.55 -1.79 12.00
C ILE A 313 -8.52 -2.36 10.99
N TYR A 314 -7.98 -3.04 9.99
CA TYR A 314 -8.76 -3.79 9.01
C TYR A 314 -8.32 -5.24 9.04
N SER A 315 -9.27 -6.15 9.16
CA SER A 315 -9.02 -7.58 9.11
C SER A 315 -10.01 -8.27 8.20
N ASP A 316 -9.57 -9.37 7.57
CA ASP A 316 -10.45 -10.17 6.73
C ASP A 316 -11.37 -11.12 7.50
N GLU A 317 -11.16 -11.22 8.81
CA GLU A 317 -12.05 -11.86 9.76
C GLU A 317 -12.33 -10.91 10.92
N HIS A 318 -13.40 -11.13 11.67
CA HIS A 318 -13.66 -10.35 12.87
C HIS A 318 -12.61 -10.72 13.95
N ILE A 319 -11.83 -9.74 14.38
CA ILE A 319 -10.82 -9.90 15.44
C ILE A 319 -11.23 -9.12 16.68
N HIS A 320 -10.90 -9.60 17.87
CA HIS A 320 -11.13 -8.83 19.08
C HIS A 320 -9.91 -7.92 19.33
N PHE A 321 -10.03 -6.61 19.13
CA PHE A 321 -8.98 -5.62 19.40
C PHE A 321 -9.34 -4.79 20.64
N SER A 322 -8.44 -4.68 21.62
CA SER A 322 -8.72 -3.93 22.85
C SER A 322 -7.47 -3.32 23.49
N PRO A 323 -7.59 -2.18 24.21
CA PRO A 323 -6.47 -1.60 24.94
C PRO A 323 -6.08 -2.47 26.13
N LEU A 324 -4.77 -2.66 26.33
CA LEU A 324 -4.19 -3.39 27.45
C LEU A 324 -3.87 -2.39 28.58
N THR A 325 -4.81 -2.20 29.50
CA THR A 325 -4.73 -1.19 30.57
C THR A 325 -4.37 -1.78 31.94
N LYS A 326 -4.62 -3.08 32.17
CA LYS A 326 -4.33 -3.73 33.46
C LYS A 326 -2.82 -3.76 33.70
N VAL A 327 -2.38 -3.20 34.82
CA VAL A 327 -0.99 -3.30 35.31
C VAL A 327 -0.90 -4.53 36.21
N GLY A 328 0.07 -5.40 35.97
CA GLY A 328 0.31 -6.55 36.85
C GLY A 328 0.81 -6.06 38.20
N GLY A 329 0.07 -6.33 39.28
CA GLY A 329 0.57 -6.13 40.63
C GLY A 329 1.40 -7.34 41.04
N PHE A 330 2.60 -7.11 41.59
CA PHE A 330 3.23 -8.11 42.44
C PHE A 330 2.35 -8.20 43.70
N SER A 331 1.53 -9.25 43.80
CA SER A 331 0.87 -9.64 45.05
C SER A 331 1.88 -10.27 45.99
#